data_AF-A0A535B9S8-F1
#
_entry.id   AF-A0A535B9S8-F1
#
_cell.length_a   1.000
_cell.length_b   1.000
_cell.length_c   1.000
_cell.angle_alpha   90.00
_cell.angle_beta   90.00
_cell.angle_gamma   90.00
#
_symmetry.space_group_name_H-M   'P 1'
#
loop_
_entity.id
_entity.type
_entity.pdbx_description
1 polymer ?
#
loop_
_entity_poly.entity_id
_entity_poly.type
_entity_poly.pdbx_seq_one_letter_code
_entity_poly.pdbx_strand_id
1 'polypeptide(L)'
;MIEAIATVAGDEEIKDRAAASYYTAERLRENKPATGWPTLSGIIGESIVTKVCDWLGVRQEQHFEHRTDLGNARRLVARHGHHLRFCHPWGKWLVWDGKRWKEDDKDEPRARAKETVRAMYQEASELGDRAEREAAAKWAIASETRGRIDATIALARSELPVVPGELDRDPWLLNVSNGTMDLRTGVLREHRREDLTTKLAPVIYNPEAKCPQWIAFLQRIMAEDDSLISFVQRA
;
A
#
# COMPACT_ATOMS: atom_id res chain seq x y z
N MET A 1 -26.91 14.21 -0.02
CA MET A 1 -26.24 15.53 -0.09
C MET A 1 -25.92 15.91 -1.53
N ILE A 2 -25.18 15.10 -2.29
CA ILE A 2 -24.80 15.41 -3.68
C ILE A 2 -25.99 15.53 -4.63
N GLU A 3 -26.98 14.63 -4.54
CA GLU A 3 -28.21 14.74 -5.33
C GLU A 3 -28.98 16.04 -5.04
N ALA A 4 -29.06 16.45 -3.78
CA ALA A 4 -29.71 17.71 -3.37
C ALA A 4 -28.96 18.94 -3.93
N ILE A 5 -27.63 18.91 -3.91
CA ILE A 5 -26.79 19.99 -4.46
C ILE A 5 -26.95 20.07 -6.00
N ALA A 6 -26.87 18.93 -6.70
CA ALA A 6 -27.02 18.87 -8.16
C ALA A 6 -28.43 19.30 -8.61
N THR A 7 -29.47 18.97 -7.84
CA THR A 7 -30.84 19.44 -8.07
C THR A 7 -30.94 20.96 -7.96
N VAL A 8 -30.36 21.55 -6.91
CA VAL A 8 -30.37 23.02 -6.71
C VAL A 8 -29.54 23.74 -7.77
N ALA A 9 -28.48 23.12 -8.27
CA ALA A 9 -27.62 23.66 -9.33
C ALA A 9 -28.25 23.57 -10.74
N GLY A 10 -29.41 22.91 -10.89
CA GLY A 10 -30.03 22.68 -12.20
C GLY A 10 -29.20 21.78 -13.11
N ASP A 11 -28.39 20.88 -12.54
CA ASP A 11 -27.60 19.92 -13.30
C ASP A 11 -28.55 18.90 -13.94
N GLU A 12 -28.48 18.68 -15.25
CA GLU A 12 -29.32 17.70 -15.95
C GLU A 12 -28.83 16.25 -15.72
N GLU A 13 -27.59 16.08 -15.25
CA GLU A 13 -26.91 14.79 -15.04
C GLU A 13 -26.87 14.36 -13.55
N ILE A 14 -27.87 14.73 -12.75
CA ILE A 14 -27.93 14.49 -11.29
C ILE A 14 -27.57 13.04 -10.91
N LYS A 15 -28.13 12.07 -11.66
CA LYS A 15 -27.93 10.63 -11.41
C LYS A 15 -26.48 10.21 -11.63
N ASP A 16 -25.85 10.74 -12.67
CA ASP A 16 -24.47 10.39 -13.02
C ASP A 16 -23.49 11.03 -12.03
N ARG A 17 -23.76 12.26 -11.56
CA ARG A 17 -22.97 12.91 -10.49
C ARG A 17 -23.04 12.14 -9.18
N ALA A 18 -24.23 11.69 -8.80
CA ALA A 18 -24.43 10.87 -7.62
C ALA A 18 -23.68 9.53 -7.75
N ALA A 19 -23.86 8.82 -8.87
CA ALA A 19 -23.21 7.56 -9.15
C ALA A 19 -21.68 7.67 -9.14
N ALA A 20 -21.12 8.70 -9.78
CA ALA A 20 -19.68 8.93 -9.82
C ALA A 20 -19.09 9.19 -8.42
N SER A 21 -19.82 9.93 -7.58
CA SER A 21 -19.37 10.18 -6.21
C SER A 21 -19.45 8.93 -5.34
N TYR A 22 -20.55 8.16 -5.42
CA TYR A 22 -20.67 6.89 -4.71
C TYR A 22 -19.56 5.91 -5.13
N TYR A 23 -19.32 5.77 -6.43
CA TYR A 23 -18.24 4.94 -6.98
C TYR A 23 -16.86 5.38 -6.46
N THR A 24 -16.59 6.68 -6.43
CA THR A 24 -15.34 7.23 -5.90
C THR A 24 -15.19 6.96 -4.41
N ALA A 25 -16.25 7.15 -3.62
CA ALA A 25 -16.26 6.90 -2.18
C ALA A 25 -16.12 5.41 -1.84
N GLU A 26 -16.68 4.53 -2.66
CA GLU A 26 -16.53 3.07 -2.55
C GLU A 26 -15.09 2.65 -2.86
N ARG A 27 -14.50 3.16 -3.95
CA ARG A 27 -13.08 2.94 -4.27
C ARG A 27 -12.17 3.38 -3.13
N LEU A 28 -12.42 4.55 -2.54
CA LEU A 28 -11.65 5.04 -1.39
C LEU A 28 -11.83 4.14 -0.15
N ARG A 29 -13.04 3.67 0.14
CA ARG A 29 -13.31 2.69 1.23
C ARG A 29 -12.58 1.36 1.02
N GLU A 30 -12.40 0.97 -0.24
CA GLU A 30 -11.66 -0.22 -0.65
C GLU A 30 -10.15 0.03 -0.85
N ASN A 31 -9.65 1.21 -0.46
CA ASN A 31 -8.25 1.63 -0.64
C ASN A 31 -7.74 1.58 -2.09
N LYS A 32 -8.65 1.63 -3.06
CA LYS A 32 -8.35 1.67 -4.50
C LYS A 32 -8.02 3.10 -4.92
N PRO A 33 -7.11 3.29 -5.89
CA PRO A 33 -6.79 4.62 -6.40
C PRO A 33 -8.03 5.29 -6.98
N ALA A 34 -8.29 6.51 -6.56
CA ALA A 34 -9.35 7.35 -7.07
C ALA A 34 -8.78 8.72 -7.44
N THR A 35 -9.30 9.30 -8.52
CA THR A 35 -8.91 10.63 -9.00
C THR A 35 -9.58 11.69 -8.14
N GLY A 36 -8.80 12.30 -7.24
CA GLY A 36 -9.26 13.33 -6.31
C GLY A 36 -8.55 14.67 -6.50
N TRP A 37 -8.47 15.47 -5.43
CA TRP A 37 -7.79 16.78 -5.41
C TRP A 37 -6.38 16.78 -6.03
N PRO A 38 -5.53 15.75 -5.87
CA PRO A 38 -4.21 15.72 -6.53
C PRO A 38 -4.28 15.63 -8.06
N THR A 39 -5.21 14.84 -8.59
CA THR A 39 -5.43 14.76 -10.06
C THR A 39 -6.01 16.07 -10.57
N LEU A 40 -6.95 16.67 -9.84
CA LEU A 40 -7.51 17.97 -10.19
C LEU A 40 -6.44 19.06 -10.17
N SER A 41 -5.52 19.02 -9.20
CA SER A 41 -4.37 19.93 -9.11
C SER A 41 -3.48 19.85 -10.34
N GLY A 42 -3.26 18.64 -10.88
CA GLY A 42 -2.55 18.44 -12.14
C GLY A 42 -3.25 19.03 -13.38
N ILE A 43 -4.56 19.27 -13.33
CA ILE A 43 -5.36 19.78 -14.45
C ILE A 43 -5.52 21.31 -14.36
N ILE A 44 -5.91 21.82 -13.19
CA ILE A 44 -6.28 23.24 -13.02
C ILE A 44 -5.28 24.03 -12.15
N GLY A 45 -4.23 23.38 -11.65
CA GLY A 45 -3.21 24.01 -10.82
C GLY A 45 -3.58 24.04 -9.34
N GLU A 46 -2.56 23.82 -8.50
CA GLU A 46 -2.69 23.70 -7.04
C GLU A 46 -3.32 24.94 -6.39
N SER A 47 -2.92 26.14 -6.82
CA SER A 47 -3.48 27.40 -6.29
C SER A 47 -4.99 27.56 -6.52
N ILE A 48 -5.51 27.00 -7.62
CA ILE A 48 -6.95 27.02 -7.93
C ILE A 48 -7.67 25.98 -7.09
N VAL A 49 -7.12 24.77 -6.98
CA VAL A 49 -7.68 23.71 -6.14
C VAL A 49 -7.74 24.14 -4.67
N THR A 50 -6.71 24.80 -4.15
CA THR A 50 -6.72 25.32 -2.76
C THR A 50 -7.86 26.30 -2.54
N LYS A 51 -8.07 27.28 -3.44
CA LYS A 51 -9.19 28.23 -3.34
C LYS A 51 -10.55 27.55 -3.42
N VAL A 52 -10.67 26.51 -4.26
CA VAL A 52 -11.91 25.72 -4.38
C VAL A 52 -12.18 24.94 -3.09
N CYS A 53 -11.18 24.30 -2.49
CA CYS A 53 -11.30 23.62 -1.20
C CYS A 53 -11.73 24.60 -0.09
N ASP A 54 -11.12 25.80 -0.04
CA ASP A 54 -11.47 26.85 0.91
C ASP A 54 -12.91 27.34 0.74
N TRP A 55 -13.34 27.58 -0.51
CA TRP A 55 -14.71 28.02 -0.82
C TRP A 55 -15.76 26.97 -0.45
N LEU A 56 -15.45 25.69 -0.66
CA LEU A 56 -16.35 24.58 -0.35
C LEU A 56 -16.30 24.15 1.12
N GLY A 57 -15.44 24.77 1.94
CA GLY A 57 -15.24 24.36 3.34
C GLY A 57 -14.68 22.93 3.47
N VAL A 58 -14.10 22.39 2.40
CA VAL A 58 -13.44 21.10 2.40
C VAL A 58 -12.10 21.29 3.08
N ARG A 59 -12.09 21.12 4.41
CA ARG A 59 -10.83 20.98 5.14
C ARG A 59 -10.19 19.70 4.64
N GLN A 60 -9.17 19.81 3.81
CA GLN A 60 -8.14 18.78 3.85
C GLN A 60 -7.72 18.76 5.32
N GLU A 61 -7.85 17.62 6.00
CA GLU A 61 -7.13 17.42 7.23
C GLU A 61 -5.65 17.49 6.86
N GLN A 62 -5.10 18.71 6.83
CA GLN A 62 -3.68 18.93 6.91
C GLN A 62 -3.33 18.43 8.31
N HIS A 63 -3.05 17.13 8.41
CA HIS A 63 -2.49 16.51 9.58
C HIS A 63 -1.09 17.09 9.74
N PHE A 64 -1.01 18.30 10.31
CA PHE A 64 0.24 18.88 10.74
C PHE A 64 0.73 18.07 11.93
N GLU A 65 1.54 17.07 11.62
CA GLU A 65 2.19 16.32 12.67
C GLU A 65 3.04 17.27 13.51
N HIS A 66 2.96 17.10 14.83
CA HIS A 66 3.74 17.94 15.72
C HIS A 66 5.24 17.77 15.44
N ARG A 67 6.03 18.79 15.78
CA ARG A 67 7.50 18.78 15.70
C ARG A 67 8.06 17.98 16.89
N THR A 68 7.82 16.68 16.88
CA THR A 68 8.21 15.71 17.91
C THR A 68 8.65 14.39 17.27
N ASP A 69 9.31 13.51 18.02
CA ASP A 69 9.68 12.18 17.50
C ASP A 69 8.45 11.33 17.14
N LEU A 70 7.36 11.47 17.91
CA LEU A 70 6.07 10.84 17.57
C LEU A 70 5.49 11.38 16.27
N GLY A 71 5.54 12.70 16.08
CA GLY A 71 5.12 13.32 14.81
C GLY A 71 5.99 12.87 13.64
N ASN A 72 7.30 12.66 13.84
CA ASN A 72 8.17 12.08 12.82
C ASN A 72 7.80 10.61 12.52
N ALA A 73 7.44 9.82 13.55
CA ALA A 73 6.99 8.45 13.37
C ALA A 73 5.70 8.40 12.53
N ARG A 74 4.75 9.29 12.80
CA ARG A 74 3.53 9.41 12.00
C ARG A 74 3.79 9.88 10.57
N ARG A 75 4.74 10.79 10.35
CA ARG A 75 5.21 11.15 9.00
C ARG A 75 5.80 9.94 8.25
N LEU A 76 6.61 9.13 8.93
CA LEU A 76 7.17 7.90 8.38
C LEU A 76 6.06 6.90 8.01
N VAL A 77 5.08 6.72 8.88
CA VAL A 77 3.91 5.84 8.64
C VAL A 77 3.08 6.35 7.46
N ALA A 78 2.79 7.65 7.40
CA ALA A 78 2.02 8.23 6.32
C ALA A 78 2.71 8.04 4.95
N ARG A 79 4.03 8.26 4.91
CA ARG A 79 4.82 8.17 3.66
C ARG A 79 5.15 6.75 3.24
N HIS A 80 5.46 5.88 4.19
CA HIS A 80 6.08 4.58 3.92
C HIS A 80 5.41 3.40 4.63
N GLY A 81 4.35 3.63 5.41
CA GLY A 81 3.68 2.60 6.19
C GLY A 81 3.10 1.46 5.35
N HIS A 82 2.75 1.71 4.10
CA HIS A 82 2.33 0.65 3.17
C HIS A 82 3.48 -0.29 2.73
N HIS A 83 4.74 0.05 3.00
CA HIS A 83 5.90 -0.79 2.70
C HIS A 83 6.49 -1.49 3.91
N LEU A 84 6.04 -1.17 5.12
CA LEU A 84 6.66 -1.59 6.37
C LEU A 84 5.65 -2.25 7.30
N ARG A 85 6.04 -3.37 7.91
CA ARG A 85 5.33 -3.99 9.02
C ARG A 85 6.34 -4.41 10.09
N PHE A 86 5.96 -4.34 11.36
CA PHE A 86 6.78 -4.81 12.45
C PHE A 86 6.11 -5.98 13.15
N CYS A 87 6.80 -7.13 13.16
CA CYS A 87 6.36 -8.32 13.86
C CYS A 87 6.96 -8.33 15.27
N HIS A 88 6.17 -7.91 16.27
CA HIS A 88 6.60 -7.88 17.66
C HIS A 88 7.07 -9.25 18.19
N PRO A 89 6.35 -10.37 17.95
CA PRO A 89 6.81 -11.70 18.38
C PRO A 89 8.17 -12.11 17.80
N TRP A 90 8.51 -11.67 16.59
CA TRP A 90 9.80 -11.97 15.97
C TRP A 90 10.88 -10.93 16.32
N GLY A 91 10.48 -9.73 16.75
CA GLY A 91 11.39 -8.60 16.90
C GLY A 91 11.97 -8.14 15.56
N LYS A 92 11.23 -8.33 14.46
CA LYS A 92 11.70 -8.10 13.09
C LYS A 92 10.79 -7.14 12.32
N TRP A 93 11.41 -6.33 11.47
CA TRP A 93 10.71 -5.61 10.41
C TRP A 93 10.51 -6.52 9.20
N LEU A 94 9.36 -6.39 8.56
CA LEU A 94 9.06 -6.93 7.25
C LEU A 94 8.88 -5.77 6.27
N VAL A 95 9.43 -5.94 5.08
CA VAL A 95 9.41 -4.93 4.01
C VAL A 95 8.75 -5.55 2.78
N TRP A 96 7.84 -4.79 2.16
CA TRP A 96 7.25 -5.18 0.90
C TRP A 96 8.27 -5.06 -0.25
N ASP A 97 8.65 -6.18 -0.86
CA ASP A 97 9.67 -6.23 -1.93
C ASP A 97 9.08 -6.07 -3.35
N GLY A 98 7.77 -5.78 -3.44
CA GLY A 98 7.03 -5.73 -4.70
C GLY A 98 6.19 -6.99 -4.94
N LYS A 99 6.49 -8.10 -4.26
CA LYS A 99 5.82 -9.39 -4.46
C LYS A 99 5.37 -10.05 -3.15
N ARG A 100 6.09 -9.81 -2.06
CA ARG A 100 5.82 -10.38 -0.73
C ARG A 100 6.32 -9.47 0.39
N TRP A 101 5.92 -9.78 1.61
CA TRP A 101 6.53 -9.29 2.83
C TRP A 101 7.77 -10.12 3.15
N LYS A 102 8.94 -9.51 3.02
CA LYS A 102 10.23 -10.14 3.30
C LYS A 102 10.79 -9.60 4.61
N GLU A 103 11.41 -10.46 5.42
CA GLU A 103 12.24 -9.97 6.52
C GLU A 103 13.27 -8.96 6.04
N ASP A 104 13.37 -7.84 6.76
CA ASP A 104 14.33 -6.78 6.45
C ASP A 104 15.76 -7.27 6.69
N ASP A 105 16.57 -7.21 5.64
CA ASP A 105 18.00 -7.49 5.64
C ASP A 105 18.84 -6.26 5.25
N LYS A 106 18.22 -5.08 5.11
CA LYS A 106 18.85 -3.86 4.57
C LYS A 106 18.68 -2.61 5.43
N ASP A 107 18.02 -2.70 6.59
CA ASP A 107 17.68 -1.56 7.43
C ASP A 107 16.80 -0.53 6.69
N GLU A 108 15.85 -1.05 5.91
CA GLU A 108 14.88 -0.28 5.13
C GLU A 108 14.06 0.73 5.96
N PRO A 109 13.61 0.41 7.20
CA PRO A 109 12.93 1.39 8.06
C PRO A 109 13.79 2.62 8.30
N ARG A 110 15.10 2.45 8.47
CA ARG A 110 16.03 3.58 8.66
C ARG A 110 16.26 4.37 7.39
N ALA A 111 16.41 3.70 6.25
CA ALA A 111 16.50 4.39 4.96
C ALA A 111 15.28 5.29 4.73
N ARG A 112 14.08 4.76 4.99
CA ARG A 112 12.79 5.48 4.85
C ARG A 112 12.60 6.58 5.88
N ALA A 113 13.09 6.41 7.10
CA ALA A 113 13.12 7.48 8.10
C ALA A 113 14.00 8.65 7.63
N LYS A 114 15.16 8.38 7.01
CA LYS A 114 16.02 9.43 6.43
C LYS A 114 15.33 10.13 5.26
N GLU A 115 14.63 9.39 4.39
CA GLU A 115 13.83 9.96 3.30
C GLU A 115 12.71 10.86 3.82
N THR A 116 12.04 10.44 4.89
CA THR A 116 11.03 11.25 5.58
C THR A 116 11.61 12.58 6.06
N VAL A 117 12.78 12.56 6.69
CA VAL A 117 13.43 13.80 7.15
C VAL A 117 13.88 14.68 5.98
N ARG A 118 14.40 14.11 4.90
CA ARG A 118 14.73 14.86 3.67
C ARG A 118 13.51 15.58 3.10
N ALA A 119 12.35 14.90 3.08
CA ALA A 119 11.12 15.50 2.58
C ALA A 119 10.61 16.65 3.46
N MET A 120 10.88 16.61 4.77
CA MET A 120 10.54 17.73 5.67
C MET A 120 11.26 19.04 5.29
N TYR A 121 12.46 18.97 4.69
CA TYR A 121 13.12 20.16 4.15
C TYR A 121 12.41 20.73 2.92
N GLN A 122 11.92 19.86 2.04
CA GLN A 122 11.17 20.27 0.84
C GLN A 122 9.86 20.95 1.26
N GLU A 123 9.10 20.30 2.15
CA GLU A 123 7.88 20.85 2.74
C GLU A 123 8.14 22.21 3.41
N ALA A 124 9.24 22.33 4.16
CA ALA A 124 9.59 23.60 4.81
C ALA A 124 9.80 24.72 3.79
N SER A 125 10.45 24.44 2.65
CA SER A 125 10.75 25.43 1.62
C SER A 125 9.51 25.96 0.89
N GLU A 126 8.44 25.18 0.86
CA GLU A 126 7.15 25.50 0.23
C GLU A 126 6.27 26.40 1.11
N LEU A 127 6.59 26.54 2.41
CA LEU A 127 5.85 27.40 3.33
C LEU A 127 5.99 28.88 2.95
N GLY A 128 4.86 29.57 2.83
CA GLY A 128 4.80 31.00 2.48
C GLY A 128 5.26 31.93 3.60
N ASP A 129 5.00 31.56 4.86
CA ASP A 129 5.44 32.34 6.02
C ASP A 129 6.91 32.07 6.38
N ARG A 130 7.67 33.14 6.60
CA ARG A 130 9.10 33.06 6.88
C ARG A 130 9.39 32.42 8.23
N ALA A 131 8.65 32.78 9.28
CA ALA A 131 8.89 32.26 10.62
C ALA A 131 8.55 30.76 10.70
N GLU A 132 7.47 30.34 10.03
CA GLU A 132 7.11 28.94 9.91
C GLU A 132 8.13 28.13 9.11
N ARG A 133 8.62 28.68 7.99
CA ARG A 133 9.71 28.09 7.19
C ARG A 133 10.98 27.88 8.02
N GLU A 134 11.42 28.92 8.74
CA GLU A 134 12.60 28.84 9.60
C GLU A 134 12.43 27.79 10.72
N ALA A 135 11.25 27.75 11.35
CA ALA A 135 10.95 26.77 12.40
C ALA A 135 10.87 25.33 11.86
N ALA A 136 10.29 25.13 10.67
CA ALA A 136 10.21 23.84 10.00
C ALA A 136 11.59 23.33 9.57
N ALA A 137 12.42 24.18 8.96
CA ALA A 137 13.79 23.85 8.59
C ALA A 137 14.65 23.50 9.81
N LYS A 138 14.54 24.27 10.91
CA LYS A 138 15.23 23.96 12.17
C LYS A 138 14.82 22.60 12.73
N TRP A 139 13.54 22.25 12.63
CA TRP A 139 13.05 20.94 13.05
C TRP A 139 13.56 19.80 12.16
N ALA A 140 13.63 20.00 10.85
CA ALA A 140 14.19 19.03 9.92
C ALA A 140 15.67 18.73 10.27
N ILE A 141 16.49 19.77 10.48
CA ILE A 141 17.89 19.63 10.92
C ILE A 141 18.00 18.83 12.22
N ALA A 142 17.19 19.15 13.23
CA ALA A 142 17.21 18.42 14.48
C ALA A 142 16.81 16.93 14.32
N SER A 143 15.94 16.64 13.35
CA SER A 143 15.43 15.29 13.07
C SER A 143 16.42 14.40 12.32
N GLU A 144 17.49 14.95 11.73
CA GLU A 144 18.52 14.16 11.02
C GLU A 144 19.51 13.44 11.94
N THR A 145 19.46 13.73 13.25
CA THR A 145 20.33 13.07 14.22
C THR A 145 20.01 11.59 14.36
N ARG A 146 21.03 10.75 14.58
CA ARG A 146 20.85 9.30 14.79
C ARG A 146 19.81 9.00 15.87
N GLY A 147 19.87 9.70 17.00
CA GLY A 147 18.95 9.48 18.12
C GLY A 147 17.48 9.70 17.74
N ARG A 148 17.18 10.72 16.92
CA ARG A 148 15.81 10.98 16.47
C ARG A 148 15.34 10.05 15.37
N ILE A 149 16.24 9.65 14.48
CA ILE A 149 15.94 8.60 13.50
C ILE A 149 15.60 7.30 14.23
N ASP A 150 16.40 6.92 15.24
CA ASP A 150 16.15 5.74 16.08
C ASP A 150 14.81 5.84 16.83
N ALA A 151 14.53 6.99 17.45
CA ALA A 151 13.27 7.24 18.15
C ALA A 151 12.05 7.16 17.20
N THR A 152 12.16 7.75 16.01
CA THR A 152 11.14 7.71 14.95
C THR A 152 10.80 6.27 14.57
N ILE A 153 11.82 5.45 14.28
CA ILE A 153 11.63 4.04 13.91
C ILE A 153 11.06 3.24 15.07
N ALA A 154 11.52 3.48 16.31
CA ALA A 154 11.04 2.79 17.49
C ALA A 154 9.54 3.05 17.74
N LEU A 155 9.11 4.31 17.64
CA LEU A 155 7.72 4.72 17.81
C LEU A 155 6.83 4.22 16.67
N ALA A 156 7.34 4.11 15.44
CA ALA A 156 6.56 3.60 14.31
C ALA A 156 6.21 2.10 14.41
N ARG A 157 6.89 1.32 15.27
CA ARG A 157 6.64 -0.14 15.41
C ARG A 157 5.19 -0.43 15.80
N SER A 158 4.64 0.32 16.75
CA SER A 158 3.27 0.13 17.24
C SER A 158 2.20 0.64 16.27
N GLU A 159 2.57 1.49 15.31
CA GLU A 159 1.68 2.01 14.27
C GLU A 159 1.60 1.08 13.05
N LEU A 160 2.57 0.16 12.92
CA LEU A 160 2.69 -0.76 11.79
C LEU A 160 2.74 -2.25 12.23
N PRO A 161 1.89 -2.70 13.16
CA PRO A 161 1.99 -4.06 13.67
C PRO A 161 1.60 -5.09 12.62
N VAL A 162 2.19 -6.27 12.75
CA VAL A 162 1.68 -7.53 12.19
C VAL A 162 2.01 -8.65 13.18
N VAL A 163 1.18 -9.69 13.24
CA VAL A 163 1.49 -10.90 14.03
C VAL A 163 1.69 -12.12 13.13
N PRO A 164 2.44 -13.14 13.57
CA PRO A 164 2.72 -14.32 12.74
C PRO A 164 1.48 -15.03 12.20
N GLY A 165 0.37 -15.02 12.95
CA GLY A 165 -0.90 -15.64 12.51
C GLY A 165 -1.65 -14.89 11.41
N GLU A 166 -1.26 -13.65 11.11
CA GLU A 166 -1.80 -12.88 9.97
C GLU A 166 -1.02 -13.14 8.68
N LEU A 167 0.23 -13.57 8.81
CA LEU A 167 1.13 -13.84 7.69
C LEU A 167 0.83 -15.21 7.09
N ASP A 168 0.82 -15.29 5.76
CA ASP A 168 0.51 -16.51 5.00
C ASP A 168 -0.79 -17.21 5.45
N ARG A 169 -1.81 -16.41 5.85
CA ARG A 169 -3.05 -16.92 6.46
C ARG A 169 -3.93 -17.73 5.51
N ASP A 170 -4.00 -17.35 4.24
CA ASP A 170 -4.79 -18.09 3.25
C ASP A 170 -3.92 -19.19 2.60
N PRO A 171 -4.14 -20.47 2.92
CA PRO A 171 -3.32 -21.57 2.39
C PRO A 171 -3.53 -21.81 0.89
N TRP A 172 -4.56 -21.21 0.29
CA TRP A 172 -4.86 -21.37 -1.13
C TRP A 172 -4.27 -20.25 -2.00
N LEU A 173 -3.58 -19.26 -1.40
CA LEU A 173 -2.83 -18.27 -2.15
C LEU A 173 -1.40 -18.76 -2.37
N LEU A 174 -1.08 -19.10 -3.62
CA LEU A 174 0.27 -19.45 -4.03
C LEU A 174 0.94 -18.24 -4.69
N ASN A 175 1.90 -17.66 -3.99
CA ASN A 175 2.67 -16.54 -4.53
C ASN A 175 3.80 -17.05 -5.44
N VAL A 176 3.80 -16.62 -6.71
CA VAL A 176 4.76 -17.01 -7.76
C VAL A 176 5.46 -15.78 -8.33
N SER A 177 6.50 -15.93 -9.15
CA SER A 177 7.29 -14.79 -9.64
C SER A 177 6.52 -13.73 -10.44
N ASN A 178 5.40 -14.09 -11.06
CA ASN A 178 4.57 -13.21 -11.90
C ASN A 178 3.18 -12.90 -11.32
N GLY A 179 2.93 -13.21 -10.05
CA GLY A 179 1.66 -12.87 -9.40
C GLY A 179 1.32 -13.79 -8.23
N THR A 180 0.09 -13.66 -7.73
CA THR A 180 -0.47 -14.53 -6.70
C THR A 180 -1.59 -15.36 -7.33
N MET A 181 -1.44 -16.67 -7.31
CA MET A 181 -2.39 -17.65 -7.82
C MET A 181 -3.38 -18.03 -6.73
N ASP A 182 -4.67 -17.91 -7.00
CA ASP A 182 -5.70 -18.53 -6.16
C ASP A 182 -5.90 -19.98 -6.60
N LEU A 183 -5.43 -20.93 -5.79
CA LEU A 183 -5.48 -22.35 -6.09
C LEU A 183 -6.90 -22.93 -6.09
N ARG A 184 -7.90 -22.22 -5.57
CA ARG A 184 -9.31 -22.65 -5.65
C ARG A 184 -9.88 -22.41 -7.04
N THR A 185 -9.49 -21.30 -7.67
CA THR A 185 -10.05 -20.84 -8.94
C THR A 185 -9.12 -21.04 -10.13
N GLY A 186 -7.82 -21.23 -9.87
CA GLY A 186 -6.78 -21.26 -10.90
C GLY A 186 -6.49 -19.89 -11.52
N VAL A 187 -6.99 -18.80 -10.92
CA VAL A 187 -6.80 -17.44 -11.44
C VAL A 187 -5.53 -16.81 -10.89
N LEU A 188 -4.64 -16.40 -11.79
CA LEU A 188 -3.49 -15.57 -11.45
C LEU A 188 -3.91 -14.10 -11.39
N ARG A 189 -3.50 -13.41 -10.32
CA ARG A 189 -3.67 -11.95 -10.18
C ARG A 189 -2.37 -11.27 -9.76
N GLU A 190 -2.38 -9.94 -9.80
CA GLU A 190 -1.27 -9.13 -9.29
C GLU A 190 -0.98 -9.41 -7.81
N HIS A 191 0.27 -9.17 -7.42
CA HIS A 191 0.70 -9.22 -6.03
C HIS A 191 0.01 -8.13 -5.22
N ARG A 192 -0.49 -8.50 -4.03
CA ARG A 192 -1.17 -7.59 -3.12
C ARG A 192 -0.52 -7.62 -1.76
N ARG A 193 -0.31 -6.44 -1.18
CA ARG A 193 0.25 -6.29 0.18
C ARG A 193 -0.72 -6.85 1.21
N GLU A 194 -2.00 -6.74 0.91
CA GLU A 194 -3.15 -7.14 1.71
C GLU A 194 -3.18 -8.66 1.93
N ASP A 195 -2.53 -9.43 1.05
CA ASP A 195 -2.45 -10.89 1.19
C ASP A 195 -1.52 -11.33 2.32
N LEU A 196 -0.65 -10.43 2.81
CA LEU A 196 0.32 -10.71 3.87
C LEU A 196 1.17 -11.97 3.62
N THR A 197 1.47 -12.26 2.35
CA THR A 197 2.29 -13.41 1.96
C THR A 197 3.77 -13.12 2.21
N THR A 198 4.46 -14.08 2.81
CA THR A 198 5.93 -14.02 3.02
C THR A 198 6.67 -15.03 2.14
N LYS A 199 5.96 -16.08 1.72
CA LYS A 199 6.49 -17.11 0.85
C LYS A 199 6.37 -16.68 -0.62
N LEU A 200 7.35 -17.10 -1.42
CA LEU A 200 7.38 -16.87 -2.86
C LEU A 200 8.02 -18.10 -3.51
N ALA A 201 7.30 -18.77 -4.39
CA ALA A 201 7.85 -19.78 -5.26
C ALA A 201 8.57 -19.07 -6.43
N PRO A 202 9.87 -19.32 -6.67
CA PRO A 202 10.67 -18.59 -7.68
C PRO A 202 10.42 -19.13 -9.10
N VAL A 203 9.15 -19.32 -9.46
CA VAL A 203 8.71 -19.86 -10.76
C VAL A 203 7.72 -18.90 -11.40
N ILE A 204 7.69 -18.86 -12.73
CA ILE A 204 6.69 -18.09 -13.48
C ILE A 204 5.54 -19.03 -13.81
N TYR A 205 4.33 -18.70 -13.38
CA TYR A 205 3.15 -19.45 -13.79
C TYR A 205 2.87 -19.23 -15.27
N ASN A 206 2.75 -20.32 -16.02
CA ASN A 206 2.36 -20.35 -17.42
C ASN A 206 1.21 -21.37 -17.58
N PRO A 207 -0.03 -20.93 -17.91
CA PRO A 207 -1.17 -21.84 -18.07
C PRO A 207 -1.02 -22.81 -19.25
N GLU A 208 -0.14 -22.50 -20.21
CA GLU A 208 0.12 -23.34 -21.38
C GLU A 208 1.30 -24.31 -21.17
N ALA A 209 1.96 -24.25 -20.01
CA ALA A 209 3.11 -25.09 -19.70
C ALA A 209 2.75 -26.58 -19.85
N LYS A 210 3.60 -27.32 -20.57
CA LYS A 210 3.49 -28.77 -20.70
C LYS A 210 4.36 -29.44 -19.64
N CYS A 211 3.90 -30.58 -19.13
CA CYS A 211 4.61 -31.34 -18.11
C CYS A 211 4.90 -32.80 -18.57
N PRO A 212 5.58 -33.01 -19.71
CA PRO A 212 5.70 -34.33 -20.33
C PRO A 212 6.39 -35.37 -19.43
N GLN A 213 7.39 -34.97 -18.64
CA GLN A 213 8.05 -35.85 -17.68
C GLN A 213 7.12 -36.27 -16.53
N TRP A 214 6.25 -35.35 -16.07
CA TRP A 214 5.26 -35.64 -15.04
C TRP A 214 4.17 -36.59 -15.56
N ILE A 215 3.68 -36.34 -16.77
CA ILE A 215 2.71 -37.23 -17.42
C ILE A 215 3.31 -38.62 -17.65
N ALA A 216 4.53 -38.71 -18.17
CA ALA A 216 5.22 -40.00 -18.35
C ALA A 216 5.47 -40.72 -17.01
N PHE A 217 5.76 -39.97 -15.95
CA PHE A 217 5.89 -40.53 -14.60
C PHE A 217 4.56 -41.13 -14.13
N LEU A 218 3.45 -40.40 -14.25
CA LEU A 218 2.11 -40.87 -13.88
C LEU A 218 1.71 -42.12 -14.67
N GLN A 219 1.92 -42.12 -15.99
CA GLN A 219 1.67 -43.26 -16.86
C GLN A 219 2.46 -44.49 -16.39
N ARG A 220 3.74 -44.32 -16.07
CA ARG A 220 4.60 -45.42 -15.60
C ARG A 220 4.14 -46.00 -14.26
N ILE A 221 3.78 -45.17 -13.28
CA ILE A 221 3.42 -45.66 -11.93
C ILE A 221 1.98 -46.17 -11.84
N MET A 222 1.09 -45.70 -12.72
CA MET A 222 -0.31 -46.12 -12.77
C MET A 222 -0.57 -47.18 -13.85
N ALA A 223 0.46 -47.86 -14.36
CA ALA A 223 0.36 -48.91 -15.38
C ALA A 223 -0.47 -48.51 -16.60
N GLU A 224 -0.29 -47.27 -17.07
CA GLU A 224 -0.99 -46.68 -18.23
C GLU A 224 -2.54 -46.60 -18.07
N ASP A 225 -3.04 -46.67 -16.83
CA ASP A 225 -4.47 -46.49 -16.54
C ASP A 225 -4.88 -45.01 -16.49
N ASP A 226 -5.32 -44.49 -17.64
CA ASP A 226 -5.78 -43.11 -17.79
C ASP A 226 -6.97 -42.77 -16.88
N SER A 227 -7.80 -43.76 -16.52
CA SER A 227 -8.95 -43.56 -15.64
C SER A 227 -8.52 -43.31 -14.20
N LEU A 228 -7.52 -44.08 -13.74
CA LEU A 228 -6.90 -43.92 -12.42
C LEU A 228 -6.10 -42.62 -12.34
N ILE A 229 -5.34 -42.27 -13.38
CA ILE A 229 -4.59 -41.01 -13.46
C ILE A 229 -5.56 -39.81 -13.36
N SER A 230 -6.65 -39.83 -14.14
CA SER A 230 -7.66 -38.78 -14.13
C SER A 230 -8.43 -38.71 -12.80
N PHE A 231 -8.61 -39.84 -12.11
CA PHE A 231 -9.20 -39.87 -10.78
C PHE A 231 -8.28 -39.20 -9.75
N VAL A 232 -7.00 -39.58 -9.71
CA VAL A 232 -6.01 -39.02 -8.78
C VAL A 232 -5.77 -37.53 -9.00
N GLN A 233 -5.84 -37.04 -10.24
CA GLN A 233 -5.68 -35.61 -10.54
C GLN A 233 -6.89 -34.74 -10.15
N ARG A 234 -8.05 -35.34 -9.84
CA ARG A 234 -9.26 -34.63 -9.40
C ARG A 234 -9.41 -34.57 -7.87
N ALA A 235 -8.71 -35.45 -7.14
CA ALA A 235 -8.78 -35.58 -5.68
C ALA A 235 -7.79 -34.63 -5.00
#